data_AF-A0A066PMD4-F1
#
_entry.id   AF-A0A066PMD4-F1
#
_cell.length_a   1.000
_cell.length_b   1.000
_cell.length_c   1.000
_cell.angle_alpha   90.00
_cell.angle_beta   90.00
_cell.angle_gamma   90.00
#
_symmetry.space_group_name_H-M   'P 1'
#
loop_
_entity.id
_entity.type
_entity.pdbx_description
1 polymer ?
#
loop_
_entity_poly.entity_id
_entity_poly.type
_entity_poly.pdbx_seq_one_letter_code
_entity_poly.pdbx_strand_id
1 'polypeptide(L)'
;MHVRMADQADDVSARVGMIFARLFPDLAPTEIARASTRTVRAWDSITTLSLIVEAEDEFGIVIGFDRMAAIESFSDLCHIVARLRREQLGRLSGSRLLH
;
A
#
# COMPACT_ATOMS: atom_id res chain seq x y z
N MET A 1 0.74 24.78 -7.70
CA MET A 1 0.27 23.58 -8.43
C MET A 1 -0.38 22.66 -7.42
N HIS A 2 -1.71 22.68 -7.30
CA HIS A 2 -2.45 21.77 -6.41
C HIS A 2 -2.49 20.39 -7.06
N VAL A 3 -1.64 19.46 -6.63
CA VAL A 3 -1.86 18.02 -6.92
C VAL A 3 -3.21 17.65 -6.30
N ARG A 4 -4.15 17.19 -7.14
CA ARG A 4 -5.49 16.78 -6.72
C ARG A 4 -5.37 15.43 -6.01
N MET A 5 -6.07 15.24 -4.89
CA MET A 5 -6.07 13.99 -4.11
C MET A 5 -6.41 12.72 -4.91
N ALA A 6 -7.08 12.86 -6.07
CA ALA A 6 -7.35 11.76 -7.00
C ALA A 6 -6.06 11.19 -7.62
N ASP A 7 -5.16 12.06 -8.08
CA ASP A 7 -3.86 11.69 -8.67
C ASP A 7 -3.01 10.86 -7.68
N GLN A 8 -3.14 11.18 -6.38
CA GLN A 8 -2.46 10.45 -5.31
C GLN A 8 -2.97 9.01 -5.13
N ALA A 9 -4.28 8.78 -5.29
CA ALA A 9 -4.87 7.45 -5.15
C ALA A 9 -4.54 6.55 -6.34
N ASP A 10 -4.52 7.13 -7.54
CA ASP A 10 -4.07 6.47 -8.76
C ASP A 10 -2.56 6.11 -8.67
N ASP A 11 -1.72 7.02 -8.16
CA ASP A 11 -0.29 6.75 -7.88
C ASP A 11 -0.08 5.60 -6.88
N VAL A 12 -0.81 5.61 -5.77
CA VAL A 12 -0.74 4.54 -4.76
C VAL A 12 -1.12 3.19 -5.38
N SER A 13 -2.22 3.15 -6.12
CA SER A 13 -2.70 1.90 -6.73
C SER A 13 -1.71 1.35 -7.75
N ALA A 14 -1.10 2.21 -8.57
CA ALA A 14 -0.09 1.81 -9.53
C ALA A 14 1.16 1.22 -8.85
N ARG A 15 1.67 1.90 -7.82
CA ARG A 15 2.88 1.47 -7.08
C ARG A 15 2.64 0.21 -6.27
N VAL A 16 1.48 0.09 -5.59
CA VAL A 16 1.09 -1.18 -4.95
C VAL A 16 0.96 -2.29 -5.99
N GLY A 17 0.42 -2.01 -7.17
CA GLY A 17 0.36 -2.96 -8.29
C GLY A 17 1.74 -3.52 -8.67
N MET A 18 2.77 -2.68 -8.68
CA MET A 18 4.15 -3.12 -8.94
C MET A 18 4.69 -4.04 -7.85
N ILE A 19 4.38 -3.77 -6.58
CA ILE A 19 4.76 -4.65 -5.45
C ILE A 19 4.12 -6.04 -5.63
N PHE A 20 2.82 -6.07 -5.93
CA PHE A 20 2.11 -7.33 -6.20
C PHE A 20 2.69 -8.09 -7.39
N ALA A 21 3.03 -7.40 -8.49
CA ALA A 21 3.63 -8.03 -9.66
C ALA A 21 5.00 -8.66 -9.35
N ARG A 22 5.77 -8.09 -8.41
CA ARG A 22 7.06 -8.66 -7.96
C ARG A 22 6.88 -9.89 -7.08
N LEU A 23 5.92 -9.85 -6.15
CA LEU A 23 5.67 -10.94 -5.20
C LEU A 23 4.84 -12.09 -5.79
N PHE A 24 4.02 -11.80 -6.80
CA PHE A 24 3.17 -12.76 -7.50
C PHE A 24 3.43 -12.70 -9.01
N PRO A 25 4.57 -13.21 -9.49
CA PRO A 25 4.95 -13.12 -10.90
C PRO A 25 3.98 -13.84 -11.84
N ASP A 26 3.18 -14.77 -11.33
CA ASP A 26 2.19 -15.54 -12.09
C ASP A 26 0.84 -14.81 -12.25
N LEU A 27 0.60 -13.68 -11.56
CA LEU A 27 -0.64 -12.92 -11.68
C LEU A 27 -0.56 -11.92 -12.84
N ALA A 28 -1.57 -11.91 -13.70
CA ALA A 28 -1.70 -10.88 -14.71
C ALA A 28 -2.03 -9.51 -14.06
N PRO A 29 -1.65 -8.38 -14.68
CA PRO A 29 -1.96 -7.04 -14.16
C PRO A 29 -3.44 -6.80 -13.87
N THR A 30 -4.32 -7.40 -14.66
CA THR A 30 -5.78 -7.34 -14.49
C THR A 30 -6.29 -8.16 -13.29
N GLU A 31 -5.54 -9.17 -12.86
CA GLU A 31 -5.85 -10.02 -11.72
C GLU A 31 -5.33 -9.41 -10.41
N ILE A 32 -4.21 -8.68 -10.47
CA ILE A 32 -3.62 -7.99 -9.31
C ILE A 32 -4.63 -7.08 -8.61
N ALA A 33 -5.39 -6.28 -9.37
CA ALA A 33 -6.40 -5.38 -8.80
C ALA A 33 -7.55 -6.12 -8.08
N ARG A 34 -7.72 -7.42 -8.35
CA ARG A 34 -8.72 -8.31 -7.74
C ARG A 34 -8.10 -9.34 -6.80
N ALA A 35 -6.79 -9.21 -6.53
CA ALA A 35 -6.07 -10.13 -5.67
C ALA A 35 -6.58 -10.03 -4.23
N SER A 36 -6.77 -11.20 -3.63
CA SER A 36 -7.10 -11.37 -2.22
C SER A 36 -6.51 -12.67 -1.71
N THR A 37 -6.42 -12.83 -0.39
CA THR A 37 -6.04 -14.09 0.28
C THR A 37 -6.92 -15.26 -0.13
N ARG A 38 -8.14 -15.00 -0.66
CA ARG A 38 -9.06 -16.02 -1.15
C ARG A 38 -8.84 -16.41 -2.61
N THR A 39 -8.35 -15.48 -3.45
CA THR A 39 -8.17 -15.70 -4.89
C THR A 39 -6.74 -16.09 -5.24
N VAL A 40 -5.76 -15.68 -4.43
CA VAL A 40 -4.34 -15.94 -4.65
C VAL A 40 -3.88 -17.02 -3.67
N ARG A 41 -3.76 -18.25 -4.15
CA ARG A 41 -3.35 -19.40 -3.31
C ARG A 41 -1.97 -19.21 -2.65
N ALA A 42 -1.05 -18.52 -3.31
CA ALA A 42 0.30 -18.25 -2.80
C ALA A 42 0.33 -17.14 -1.74
N TRP A 43 -0.81 -16.51 -1.45
CA TRP A 43 -0.89 -15.45 -0.46
C TRP A 43 -1.09 -16.04 0.93
N ASP A 44 0.04 -16.27 1.61
CA ASP A 44 0.08 -16.69 3.01
C ASP A 44 0.55 -15.55 3.93
N SER A 45 0.72 -15.84 5.22
CA SER A 45 1.18 -14.86 6.20
C SER A 45 2.58 -14.30 5.92
N ILE A 46 3.48 -15.09 5.34
CA ILE A 46 4.84 -14.64 4.96
C ILE A 46 4.73 -13.70 3.77
N THR A 47 3.89 -14.00 2.80
CA THR A 47 3.65 -13.10 1.66
C THR A 47 2.99 -11.79 2.12
N THR A 48 2.07 -11.83 3.10
CA THR A 48 1.54 -10.61 3.73
C THR A 48 2.63 -9.80 4.43
N LEU A 49 3.58 -10.45 5.11
CA LEU A 49 4.75 -9.76 5.69
C LEU A 49 5.60 -9.09 4.61
N SER A 50 5.90 -9.79 3.52
CA SER A 50 6.67 -9.23 2.41
C SER A 50 5.94 -8.05 1.77
N LEU A 51 4.62 -8.13 1.59
CA LEU A 51 3.81 -7.01 1.10
C LEU A 51 3.91 -5.78 2.01
N ILE A 52 3.90 -5.97 3.33
CA ILE A 52 4.08 -4.89 4.30
C ILE A 52 5.47 -4.27 4.14
N VAL A 53 6.53 -5.09 4.16
CA VAL A 53 7.92 -4.60 4.10
C VAL A 53 8.17 -3.82 2.80
N GLU A 54 7.76 -4.37 1.65
CA GLU A 54 7.92 -3.69 0.36
C GLU A 54 7.11 -2.40 0.29
N ALA A 55 5.91 -2.34 0.89
CA ALA A 55 5.11 -1.12 0.93
C ALA A 55 5.70 -0.07 1.89
N GLU A 56 6.24 -0.49 3.04
CA GLU A 56 6.93 0.41 3.96
C GLU A 56 8.15 1.07 3.28
N ASP A 57 8.95 0.28 2.57
CA ASP A 57 10.11 0.78 1.80
C ASP A 57 9.70 1.69 0.64
N GLU A 58 8.77 1.24 -0.21
CA GLU A 58 8.33 1.97 -1.41
C GLU A 58 7.71 3.34 -1.07
N PHE A 59 6.95 3.44 0.03
CA PHE A 59 6.23 4.65 0.40
C PHE A 59 6.83 5.43 1.57
N GLY A 60 7.88 4.91 2.23
CA GLY A 60 8.48 5.52 3.42
C GLY A 60 7.51 5.63 4.59
N ILE A 61 6.65 4.63 4.78
CA ILE A 61 5.63 4.58 5.84
C ILE A 61 5.93 3.46 6.84
N VAL A 62 5.20 3.45 7.95
CA VAL A 62 5.20 2.35 8.91
C VAL A 62 3.76 1.84 9.05
N ILE A 63 3.52 0.63 8.55
CA ILE A 63 2.24 -0.08 8.64
C ILE A 63 2.19 -0.87 9.94
N GLY A 64 3.27 -1.59 10.25
CA GLY A 64 3.40 -2.45 11.42
C GLY A 64 2.68 -3.80 11.31
N PHE A 65 3.20 -4.79 12.03
CA PHE A 65 2.69 -6.17 12.00
C PHE A 65 1.28 -6.34 12.58
N ASP A 66 0.80 -5.40 13.40
CA ASP A 66 -0.56 -5.46 13.96
C ASP A 66 -1.64 -5.43 12.87
N ARG A 67 -1.32 -4.84 11.72
CA ARG A 67 -2.24 -4.69 10.59
C ARG A 67 -2.21 -5.85 9.61
N MET A 68 -1.39 -6.87 9.82
CA MET A 68 -1.33 -8.04 8.93
C MET A 68 -2.71 -8.66 8.68
N ALA A 69 -3.50 -8.83 9.76
CA ALA A 69 -4.84 -9.41 9.68
C ALA A 69 -5.85 -8.51 8.92
N ALA A 70 -5.53 -7.23 8.72
CA ALA A 70 -6.38 -6.30 7.98
C ALA A 70 -6.03 -6.25 6.47
N ILE A 71 -4.94 -6.89 6.03
CA ILE A 71 -4.50 -6.90 4.64
C ILE A 71 -4.93 -8.22 4.02
N GLU A 72 -6.20 -8.28 3.59
CA GLU A 72 -6.79 -9.47 2.96
C GLU A 72 -6.95 -9.30 1.44
N SER A 73 -6.81 -8.08 0.93
CA SER A 73 -6.97 -7.75 -0.48
C SER A 73 -6.02 -6.63 -0.95
N PHE A 74 -5.87 -6.53 -2.26
CA PHE A 74 -5.17 -5.42 -2.91
C PHE A 74 -5.71 -4.06 -2.46
N SER A 75 -7.04 -3.93 -2.38
CA SER A 75 -7.70 -2.69 -1.97
C SER A 75 -7.37 -2.30 -0.53
N ASP A 76 -7.22 -3.27 0.37
CA ASP A 76 -6.90 -3.00 1.78
C ASP A 76 -5.53 -2.37 1.92
N LEU A 77 -4.52 -2.91 1.22
CA LEU A 77 -3.18 -2.34 1.24
C LEU A 77 -3.18 -0.92 0.65
N CYS A 78 -3.84 -0.70 -0.48
CA CYS A 78 -3.99 0.63 -1.06
C CYS A 78 -4.64 1.63 -0.08
N HIS A 79 -5.70 1.22 0.61
CA HIS A 79 -6.38 2.07 1.59
C HIS A 79 -5.49 2.41 2.79
N ILE A 80 -4.76 1.43 3.31
CA ILE A 80 -3.83 1.63 4.43
C ILE A 80 -2.71 2.58 4.04
N VAL A 81 -2.06 2.36 2.89
CA VAL A 81 -1.00 3.22 2.36
C VAL A 81 -1.51 4.64 2.14
N ALA A 82 -2.65 4.80 1.48
CA ALA A 82 -3.25 6.11 1.21
C ALA A 82 -3.64 6.85 2.50
N ARG A 83 -4.04 6.12 3.56
CA ARG A 83 -4.31 6.72 4.86
C ARG A 83 -3.03 7.21 5.53
N LEU A 84 -2.01 6.36 5.63
CA LEU A 84 -0.75 6.69 6.29
C LEU A 84 0.00 7.83 5.59
N ARG A 85 -0.01 7.87 4.25
CA ARG A 85 0.58 8.99 3.49
C ARG A 85 -0.11 10.33 3.80
N ARG A 86 -1.43 10.34 3.97
CA ARG A 86 -2.17 11.56 4.34
C ARG A 86 -1.82 12.03 5.75
N GLU A 87 -1.68 11.10 6.69
CA GLU A 87 -1.28 11.40 8.07
C GLU A 87 0.14 12.00 8.13
N GLN A 88 1.08 11.45 7.37
CA GLN A 88 2.46 11.96 7.24
C GLN A 88 2.49 13.39 6.67
N LEU A 89 1.75 13.67 5.60
CA LEU A 89 1.65 15.01 5.00
C LEU A 89 1.02 16.04 5.95
N GLY A 90 0.03 15.62 6.74
CA GLY A 90 -0.57 16.46 7.78
C GLY A 90 0.42 16.82 8.89
N ARG A 91 1.25 15.87 9.34
CA ARG A 91 2.28 16.10 10.37
C ARG A 91 3.38 17.05 9.89
N LEU A 92 3.84 16.91 8.65
CA LEU A 92 4.87 17.77 8.06
C LEU A 92 4.38 19.23 7.89
N SER A 93 3.09 19.42 7.63
CA SER A 93 2.48 20.75 7.53
C SER A 93 2.34 21.43 8.90
N GLY A 94 2.05 20.66 9.96
CA GLY A 94 1.94 21.17 11.34
C GLY A 94 3.28 21.50 12.00
N SER A 95 4.38 20.90 11.56
CA SER A 95 5.73 21.09 12.15
C SER A 95 6.43 22.39 11.73
N ARG A 96 5.84 23.22 10.87
CA ARG A 96 6.45 24.46 10.32
C ARG A 96 6.17 25.75 11.08
N LEU A 97 5.55 25.70 12.27
CA LEU A 97 5.14 26.89 13.04
C LEU A 97 5.98 27.20 14.30
N LEU A 98 7.12 26.53 14.48
CA LEU A 98 8.05 26.83 15.57
C LEU A 98 9.47 26.97 15.02
N HIS A 99 9.75 28.08 14.35
CA HIS A 99 11.08 28.68 14.28
C HIS A 99 11.02 30.14 13.84
#